data_AF-A0A9D6ZYS8-F1
#
_entry.id   AF-A0A9D6ZYS8-F1
#
_cell.length_a   1.000
_cell.length_b   1.000
_cell.length_c   1.000
_cell.angle_alpha   90.00
_cell.angle_beta   90.00
_cell.angle_gamma   90.00
#
_symmetry.space_group_name_H-M   'P 1'
#
loop_
_entity.id
_entity.type
_entity.pdbx_description
1 polymer ?
#
loop_
_entity_poly.entity_id
_entity_poly.type
_entity_poly.pdbx_seq_one_letter_code
_entity_poly.pdbx_strand_id
1 'polypeptide(L)'
;MVRCSRKGWNVVVFVIGLAMLPPAGATETREIMHKVYTAIAYLLPLSVRGGDQASGWDKELIDQNLQALADASATLVKHAKGKDAEFRFLARSFDDTVKDIDKSFREQWPAFAYYSLMELTQHCVACHSRLPSQAQTEFGQRLMARMDTAQFEPLELAQLFVATRQFDAAMSTYEKKLMNPQEAAIDLDYGGVLLQYLDLAIAVEGDLARPREVLQRFAARPDSPLYLRRRIALWMDAMQKLAPKLKSAPQLADARELFRTADGMTRAPNGRERAVHDLVAASILHRYIDEHPERTGADIAEAYYMLGVITLRTMEPKYSVPEMELLFAAAVRAAPKGPFAEESYALLEEYGYVHDVHLAAAGDKNLFIDMKGLRAMMAQ
;
A
#
# COMPACT_ATOMS: atom_id res chain seq x y z
N MET A 1 44.48 -10.75 -54.96
CA MET A 1 44.88 -10.40 -53.58
C MET A 1 44.83 -8.89 -53.43
N VAL A 2 43.76 -8.35 -52.82
CA VAL A 2 43.65 -6.91 -52.49
C VAL A 2 43.12 -6.84 -51.06
N ARG A 3 43.96 -6.41 -50.12
CA ARG A 3 43.59 -6.14 -48.72
C ARG A 3 43.10 -4.70 -48.62
N CYS A 4 41.84 -4.53 -48.24
CA CYS A 4 41.27 -3.22 -47.90
C CYS A 4 41.24 -3.10 -46.37
N SER A 5 42.02 -2.16 -45.82
CA SER A 5 42.11 -1.85 -44.39
C SER A 5 41.13 -0.72 -44.07
N ARG A 6 40.13 -0.98 -43.22
CA ARG A 6 39.26 0.06 -42.64
C ARG A 6 39.84 0.49 -41.29
N LYS A 7 40.25 1.75 -41.19
CA LYS A 7 40.55 2.45 -39.93
C LYS A 7 39.23 2.81 -39.22
N GLY A 8 39.02 2.26 -38.03
CA GLY A 8 37.93 2.66 -37.14
C GLY A 8 38.29 3.95 -36.39
N TRP A 9 37.38 4.92 -36.40
CA TRP A 9 37.43 6.11 -35.56
C TRP A 9 36.71 5.80 -34.24
N ASN A 10 37.43 5.82 -33.12
CA ASN A 10 36.83 5.79 -31.79
C ASN A 10 36.42 7.22 -31.42
N VAL A 11 35.12 7.50 -31.41
CA VAL A 11 34.57 8.72 -30.80
C VAL A 11 34.39 8.44 -29.32
N VAL A 12 35.25 9.03 -28.49
CA VAL A 12 35.08 9.06 -27.03
C VAL A 12 34.11 10.18 -26.70
N VAL A 13 32.86 9.83 -26.36
CA VAL A 13 31.88 10.78 -25.83
C VAL A 13 32.13 10.92 -24.33
N PHE A 14 32.62 12.09 -23.91
CA PHE A 14 32.64 12.48 -22.50
C PHE A 14 31.22 12.88 -22.09
N VAL A 15 30.54 12.02 -21.34
CA VAL A 15 29.31 12.40 -20.63
C VAL A 15 29.72 13.12 -19.35
N ILE A 16 29.62 14.45 -19.36
CA ILE A 16 29.74 15.26 -18.15
C ILE A 16 28.46 15.03 -17.34
N GLY A 17 28.54 14.13 -16.36
CA GLY A 17 27.48 13.95 -15.36
C GLY A 17 27.41 15.19 -14.48
N LEU A 18 26.47 16.09 -14.75
CA LEU A 18 26.03 17.06 -13.75
C LEU A 18 25.41 16.26 -12.60
N ALA A 19 26.09 16.22 -11.46
CA ALA A 19 25.50 15.77 -10.21
C ALA A 19 24.39 16.77 -9.86
N MET A 20 23.13 16.41 -10.15
CA MET A 20 21.99 17.16 -9.68
C MET A 20 21.95 17.07 -8.16
N LEU A 21 22.21 18.20 -7.49
CA LEU A 21 21.97 18.32 -6.07
C LEU A 21 20.48 18.06 -5.80
N PRO A 22 20.13 17.28 -4.76
CA PRO A 22 18.75 17.06 -4.42
C PRO A 22 18.07 18.39 -4.08
N PRO A 23 16.78 18.58 -4.43
CA PRO A 23 16.05 19.78 -4.08
C PRO A 23 16.05 19.97 -2.56
N ALA A 24 16.14 21.21 -2.07
CA ALA A 24 16.27 21.52 -0.65
C ALA A 24 15.20 20.86 0.26
N GLY A 25 13.99 20.62 -0.26
CA GLY A 25 12.93 19.91 0.45
C GLY A 25 13.16 18.39 0.64
N ALA A 26 14.03 17.75 -0.15
CA ALA A 26 14.34 16.33 -0.01
C ALA A 26 15.21 16.04 1.22
N THR A 27 16.09 16.98 1.60
CA THR A 27 16.90 16.88 2.82
C THR A 27 16.02 16.93 4.07
N GLU A 28 15.03 17.82 4.09
CA GLU A 28 14.08 17.96 5.20
C GLU A 28 13.21 16.71 5.40
N THR A 29 12.62 16.16 4.33
CA THR A 29 11.81 14.92 4.43
C THR A 29 12.64 13.74 4.93
N ARG A 30 13.89 13.62 4.45
CA ARG A 30 14.80 12.54 4.85
C ARG A 30 15.12 12.58 6.35
N GLU A 31 15.32 13.77 6.90
CA GLU A 31 15.59 13.94 8.34
C GLU A 31 14.36 13.62 9.20
N ILE A 32 13.17 14.08 8.79
CA ILE A 32 11.90 13.73 9.47
C ILE A 32 11.73 12.21 9.50
N MET A 33 11.88 11.56 8.33
CA MET A 33 11.69 10.12 8.24
C MET A 33 12.75 9.35 9.02
N HIS A 34 14.00 9.80 9.06
CA HIS A 34 15.03 9.18 9.90
C HIS A 34 14.64 9.13 11.38
N LYS A 35 13.98 10.18 11.90
CA LYS A 35 13.46 10.20 13.28
C LYS A 35 12.30 9.22 13.46
N VAL A 36 11.30 9.27 12.58
CA VAL A 36 10.16 8.33 12.58
C VAL A 36 10.68 6.89 12.65
N TYR A 37 11.61 6.54 11.77
CA TYR A 37 12.11 5.19 11.71
C TYR A 37 12.99 4.79 12.88
N THR A 38 13.79 5.72 13.43
CA THR A 38 14.59 5.41 14.63
C THR A 38 13.68 5.04 15.78
N ALA A 39 12.58 5.77 15.95
CA ALA A 39 11.57 5.46 16.95
C ALA A 39 10.88 4.11 16.67
N ILE A 40 10.42 3.89 15.43
CA ILE A 40 9.75 2.63 15.03
C ILE A 40 10.69 1.42 15.16
N ALA A 41 11.99 1.56 14.87
CA ALA A 41 12.96 0.48 15.05
C ALA A 41 13.01 -0.06 16.48
N TYR A 42 12.74 0.81 17.45
CA TYR A 42 12.68 0.45 18.85
C TYR A 42 11.27 0.00 19.27
N LEU A 43 10.24 0.74 18.85
CA LEU A 43 8.86 0.52 19.28
C LEU A 43 8.21 -0.69 18.61
N LEU A 44 8.49 -0.95 17.34
CA LEU A 44 7.80 -1.98 16.57
C LEU A 44 8.09 -3.40 17.08
N PRO A 45 9.34 -3.78 17.41
CA PRO A 45 9.60 -5.09 18.02
C PRO A 45 8.85 -5.35 19.33
N LEU A 46 8.44 -4.30 20.06
CA LEU A 46 7.61 -4.47 21.25
C LEU A 46 6.23 -5.03 20.92
N SER A 47 5.68 -4.67 19.76
CA SER A 47 4.30 -5.00 19.39
C SER A 47 4.07 -6.48 19.07
N VAL A 48 5.14 -7.22 18.78
CA VAL A 48 5.07 -8.63 18.38
C VAL A 48 5.57 -9.59 19.45
N ARG A 49 6.02 -9.07 20.60
CA ARG A 49 6.50 -9.91 21.71
C ARG A 49 5.39 -10.12 22.73
N GLY A 50 5.24 -11.36 23.20
CA GLY A 50 4.26 -11.71 24.22
C GLY A 50 4.44 -10.89 25.51
N GLY A 51 3.33 -10.55 26.17
CA GLY A 51 3.29 -9.64 27.33
C GLY A 51 4.24 -10.00 28.48
N ASP A 52 4.59 -11.27 28.64
CA ASP A 52 5.51 -11.74 29.67
C ASP A 52 6.96 -11.20 29.48
N GLN A 53 7.36 -10.90 28.24
CA GLN A 53 8.66 -10.30 27.92
C GLN A 53 8.66 -8.77 27.97
N ALA A 54 7.49 -8.13 28.06
CA ALA A 54 7.37 -6.67 28.11
C ALA A 54 7.85 -6.06 29.44
N SER A 55 7.89 -6.86 30.51
CA SER A 55 8.29 -6.44 31.86
C SER A 55 9.76 -6.01 32.00
N GLY A 56 10.61 -6.32 31.02
CA GLY A 56 12.04 -5.99 31.02
C GLY A 56 12.42 -4.73 30.23
N TRP A 57 11.46 -4.03 29.63
CA TRP A 57 11.76 -2.88 28.77
C TRP A 57 11.79 -1.58 29.55
N ASP A 58 12.76 -0.75 29.20
CA ASP A 58 12.96 0.55 29.83
C ASP A 58 11.82 1.49 29.42
N LYS A 59 10.91 1.74 30.38
CA LYS A 59 9.80 2.67 30.21
C LYS A 59 10.28 4.04 29.75
N GLU A 60 11.43 4.49 30.23
CA GLU A 60 12.00 5.77 29.84
C GLU A 60 12.40 5.78 28.36
N LEU A 61 12.96 4.66 27.85
CA LEU A 61 13.24 4.52 26.42
C LEU A 61 11.96 4.42 25.57
N ILE A 62 10.90 3.77 26.07
CA ILE A 62 9.61 3.74 25.37
C ILE A 62 9.05 5.16 25.25
N ASP A 63 8.99 5.88 26.37
CA ASP A 63 8.48 7.26 26.43
C ASP A 63 9.31 8.21 25.52
N GLN A 64 10.64 8.07 25.52
CA GLN A 64 11.53 8.84 24.63
C GLN A 64 11.26 8.56 23.15
N ASN A 65 11.07 7.30 22.76
CA ASN A 65 10.80 6.96 21.35
C ASN A 65 9.38 7.35 20.93
N LEU A 66 8.39 7.26 21.82
CA LEU A 66 7.03 7.75 21.55
C LEU A 66 7.04 9.27 21.34
N GLN A 67 7.73 10.02 22.20
CA GLN A 67 7.86 11.47 22.03
C GLN A 67 8.58 11.82 20.72
N ALA A 68 9.67 11.13 20.39
CA ALA A 68 10.39 11.35 19.14
C ALA A 68 9.52 11.06 17.91
N LEU A 69 8.67 10.02 17.98
CA LEU A 69 7.73 9.67 16.92
C LEU A 69 6.65 10.74 16.76
N ALA A 70 6.06 11.22 17.86
CA ALA A 70 5.05 12.28 17.88
C ALA A 70 5.60 13.63 17.35
N ASP A 71 6.82 14.00 17.75
CA ASP A 71 7.45 15.23 17.24
C ASP A 71 7.72 15.13 15.72
N ALA A 72 8.14 13.94 15.26
CA ALA A 72 8.41 13.69 13.85
C ALA A 72 7.12 13.66 13.02
N SER A 73 6.03 13.04 13.51
CA SER A 73 4.73 13.02 12.84
C SER A 73 4.14 14.43 12.72
N ALA A 74 4.18 15.23 13.80
CA ALA A 74 3.72 16.61 13.76
C ALA A 74 4.54 17.47 12.78
N THR A 75 5.85 17.21 12.67
CA THR A 75 6.72 17.86 11.69
C THR A 75 6.37 17.44 10.26
N LEU A 76 6.07 16.15 10.05
CA LEU A 76 5.62 15.63 8.76
C LEU A 76 4.31 16.31 8.30
N VAL A 77 3.34 16.52 9.20
CA VAL A 77 2.10 17.25 8.90
C VAL A 77 2.38 18.69 8.46
N LYS A 78 3.32 19.39 9.12
CA LYS A 78 3.71 20.75 8.72
C LYS A 78 4.35 20.74 7.33
N HIS A 79 5.28 19.82 7.07
CA HIS A 79 5.92 19.67 5.78
C HIS A 79 4.90 19.36 4.66
N ALA A 80 3.88 18.56 4.96
CA ALA A 80 2.86 18.17 4.00
C ALA A 80 2.03 19.34 3.48
N LYS A 81 1.93 20.48 4.18
CA LYS A 81 1.15 21.65 3.73
C LYS A 81 1.50 22.13 2.31
N GLY A 82 2.77 21.98 1.90
CA GLY A 82 3.24 22.32 0.55
C GLY A 82 3.16 21.19 -0.48
N LYS A 83 2.53 20.06 -0.16
CA LYS A 83 2.42 18.85 -1.00
C LYS A 83 1.00 18.66 -1.52
N ASP A 84 0.78 17.62 -2.32
CA ASP A 84 -0.55 17.25 -2.84
C ASP A 84 -1.53 16.84 -1.73
N ALA A 85 -2.83 16.81 -2.08
CA ALA A 85 -3.90 16.58 -1.12
C ALA A 85 -3.83 15.19 -0.45
N GLU A 86 -3.44 14.17 -1.20
CA GLU A 86 -3.31 12.81 -0.67
C GLU A 86 -2.14 12.72 0.31
N PHE A 87 -0.98 13.30 -0.01
CA PHE A 87 0.16 13.31 0.91
C PHE A 87 -0.17 14.05 2.21
N ARG A 88 -0.89 15.17 2.12
CA ARG A 88 -1.42 15.89 3.30
C ARG A 88 -2.32 15.03 4.15
N PHE A 89 -3.20 14.25 3.53
CA PHE A 89 -4.07 13.36 4.25
C PHE A 89 -3.26 12.26 4.94
N LEU A 90 -2.39 11.55 4.22
CA LEU A 90 -1.62 10.44 4.78
C LEU A 90 -0.75 10.90 5.94
N ALA A 91 -0.13 12.09 5.84
CA ALA A 91 0.65 12.67 6.93
C ALA A 91 -0.20 12.96 8.18
N ARG A 92 -1.44 13.46 8.02
CA ARG A 92 -2.36 13.69 9.15
C ARG A 92 -2.84 12.38 9.75
N SER A 93 -3.28 11.45 8.92
CA SER A 93 -3.73 10.13 9.38
C SER A 93 -2.63 9.42 10.16
N PHE A 94 -1.38 9.48 9.66
CA PHE A 94 -0.22 8.96 10.38
C PHE A 94 -0.01 9.66 11.73
N ASP A 95 -0.11 11.00 11.78
CA ASP A 95 0.03 11.78 13.01
C ASP A 95 -1.06 11.47 14.04
N ASP A 96 -2.30 11.27 13.60
CA ASP A 96 -3.40 10.91 14.47
C ASP A 96 -3.20 9.49 15.05
N THR A 97 -2.82 8.51 14.23
CA THR A 97 -2.45 7.17 14.71
C THR A 97 -1.28 7.21 15.70
N VAL A 98 -0.27 8.08 15.49
CA VAL A 98 0.84 8.24 16.44
C VAL A 98 0.37 8.81 17.78
N LYS A 99 -0.55 9.77 17.79
CA LYS A 99 -1.14 10.29 19.03
C LYS A 99 -1.94 9.22 19.75
N ASP A 100 -2.67 8.38 19.01
CA ASP A 100 -3.44 7.28 19.59
C ASP A 100 -2.54 6.23 20.23
N ILE A 101 -1.41 5.91 19.59
CA ILE A 101 -0.38 5.04 20.16
C ILE A 101 0.16 5.63 21.46
N ASP A 102 0.60 6.90 21.45
CA ASP A 102 1.14 7.58 22.64
C ASP A 102 0.11 7.60 23.78
N LYS A 103 -1.14 7.98 23.48
CA LYS A 103 -2.24 7.97 24.45
C LYS A 103 -2.48 6.58 25.02
N SER A 104 -2.50 5.55 24.18
CA SER A 104 -2.78 4.17 24.59
C SER A 104 -1.70 3.58 25.49
N PHE A 105 -0.42 3.90 25.26
CA PHE A 105 0.66 3.57 26.20
C PHE A 105 0.49 4.27 27.55
N ARG A 106 0.10 5.55 27.55
CA ARG A 106 -0.10 6.34 28.78
C ARG A 106 -1.33 5.89 29.58
N GLU A 107 -2.41 5.53 28.90
CA GLU A 107 -3.68 5.08 29.49
C GLU A 107 -3.70 3.59 29.87
N GLN A 108 -2.53 2.93 29.83
CA GLN A 108 -2.34 1.52 30.19
C GLN A 108 -3.14 0.54 29.33
N TRP A 109 -3.29 0.83 28.03
CA TRP A 109 -3.83 -0.10 27.03
C TRP A 109 -2.72 -0.58 26.07
N PRO A 110 -1.65 -1.23 26.58
CA PRO A 110 -0.48 -1.55 25.77
C PRO A 110 -0.80 -2.52 24.63
N ALA A 111 -1.76 -3.44 24.82
CA ALA A 111 -2.17 -4.35 23.74
C ALA A 111 -2.74 -3.60 22.54
N PHE A 112 -3.56 -2.57 22.77
CA PHE A 112 -4.08 -1.72 21.71
C PHE A 112 -2.97 -0.84 21.12
N ALA A 113 -2.09 -0.27 21.95
CA ALA A 113 -0.95 0.50 21.46
C ALA A 113 -0.01 -0.32 20.54
N TYR A 114 0.21 -1.59 20.88
CA TYR A 114 0.98 -2.53 20.07
C TYR A 114 0.27 -2.89 18.76
N TYR A 115 -1.03 -3.13 18.81
CA TYR A 115 -1.84 -3.32 17.60
C TYR A 115 -1.75 -2.08 16.69
N SER A 116 -1.92 -0.87 17.24
CA SER A 116 -1.81 0.37 16.48
C SER A 116 -0.39 0.64 15.95
N LEU A 117 0.67 0.18 16.63
CA LEU A 117 2.04 0.21 16.11
C LEU A 117 2.20 -0.69 14.87
N MET A 118 1.56 -1.86 14.86
CA MET A 118 1.52 -2.72 13.66
C MET A 118 0.74 -2.04 12.53
N GLU A 119 -0.41 -1.44 12.84
CA GLU A 119 -1.20 -0.65 11.89
C GLU A 119 -0.43 0.55 11.32
N LEU A 120 0.42 1.19 12.13
CA LEU A 120 1.28 2.30 11.69
C LEU A 120 2.18 1.92 10.51
N THR A 121 2.57 0.65 10.41
CA THR A 121 3.36 0.14 9.25
C THR A 121 2.58 0.22 7.94
N GLN A 122 1.25 0.14 7.99
CA GLN A 122 0.41 0.26 6.81
C GLN A 122 0.41 1.71 6.28
N HIS A 123 0.50 2.72 7.15
CA HIS A 123 0.75 4.10 6.70
C HIS A 123 2.11 4.25 6.02
N CYS A 124 3.12 3.52 6.48
CA CYS A 124 4.39 3.45 5.76
C CYS A 124 4.16 2.84 4.37
N VAL A 125 3.46 1.71 4.26
CA VAL A 125 3.12 1.11 2.94
C VAL A 125 2.45 2.13 2.04
N ALA A 126 1.37 2.78 2.50
CA ALA A 126 0.57 3.70 1.69
C ALA A 126 1.35 4.95 1.23
N CYS A 127 2.22 5.51 2.09
CA CYS A 127 3.10 6.61 1.68
C CYS A 127 4.18 6.14 0.71
N HIS A 128 4.77 4.97 0.96
CA HIS A 128 5.94 4.52 0.24
C HIS A 128 5.60 3.87 -1.10
N SER A 129 4.47 3.18 -1.24
CA SER A 129 4.01 2.58 -2.50
C SER A 129 3.94 3.59 -3.64
N ARG A 130 3.67 4.86 -3.31
CA ARG A 130 3.63 6.02 -4.22
C ARG A 130 4.99 6.51 -4.71
N LEU A 131 6.09 6.06 -4.10
CA LEU A 131 7.42 6.42 -4.54
C LEU A 131 7.86 5.49 -5.69
N PRO A 132 8.69 5.96 -6.64
CA PRO A 132 9.25 5.10 -7.69
C PRO A 132 9.90 3.84 -7.10
N SER A 133 9.75 2.69 -7.75
CA SER A 133 10.33 1.40 -7.30
C SER A 133 11.85 1.48 -7.07
N GLN A 134 12.53 2.30 -7.86
CA GLN A 134 13.98 2.58 -7.78
C GLN A 134 14.38 3.45 -6.59
N ALA A 135 13.43 4.09 -5.90
CA ALA A 135 13.68 4.83 -4.66
C ALA A 135 13.97 3.90 -3.47
N GLN A 136 14.60 2.76 -3.72
CA GLN A 136 15.04 1.85 -2.67
C GLN A 136 15.98 2.61 -1.74
N THR A 137 15.55 2.74 -0.50
CA THR A 137 16.42 3.26 0.54
C THR A 137 17.08 2.06 1.19
N GLU A 138 18.41 2.01 1.20
CA GLU A 138 19.18 1.08 2.07
C GLU A 138 18.69 1.11 3.52
N PHE A 139 18.01 2.19 3.88
CA PHE A 139 17.35 2.42 5.14
C PHE A 139 16.38 1.30 5.56
N GLY A 140 15.49 0.81 4.69
CA GLY A 140 14.55 -0.26 5.04
C GLY A 140 15.26 -1.57 5.44
N GLN A 141 16.34 -1.88 4.72
CA GLN A 141 17.21 -3.03 5.05
C GLN A 141 17.92 -2.83 6.39
N ARG A 142 18.40 -1.62 6.70
CA ARG A 142 19.02 -1.29 8.00
C ARG A 142 18.03 -1.37 9.16
N LEU A 143 16.78 -0.98 8.95
CA LEU A 143 15.71 -1.13 9.95
C LEU A 143 15.52 -2.62 10.28
N MET A 144 15.32 -3.45 9.26
CA MET A 144 15.15 -4.90 9.45
C MET A 144 16.37 -5.55 10.11
N ALA A 145 17.58 -5.11 9.77
CA ALA A 145 18.81 -5.65 10.38
C ALA A 145 18.94 -5.34 11.89
N ARG A 146 18.17 -4.39 12.42
CA ARG A 146 18.15 -4.04 13.85
C ARG A 146 17.03 -4.74 14.63
N MET A 147 16.10 -5.38 13.92
CA MET A 147 14.96 -6.06 14.51
C MET A 147 15.25 -7.56 14.60
N ASP A 148 14.91 -8.18 15.72
CA ASP A 148 14.83 -9.64 15.79
C ASP A 148 13.54 -10.11 15.13
N THR A 149 13.62 -10.45 13.84
CA THR A 149 12.47 -10.86 13.05
C THR A 149 12.05 -12.31 13.28
N ALA A 150 12.80 -13.08 14.08
CA ALA A 150 12.56 -14.52 14.25
C ALA A 150 11.26 -14.83 14.98
N GLN A 151 10.70 -13.85 15.70
CA GLN A 151 9.50 -14.00 16.53
C GLN A 151 8.22 -13.49 15.85
N PHE A 152 8.33 -12.85 14.67
CA PHE A 152 7.16 -12.33 13.97
C PHE A 152 6.35 -13.46 13.35
N GLU A 153 5.02 -13.38 13.45
CA GLU A 153 4.16 -14.22 12.62
C GLU A 153 4.42 -13.91 11.13
N PRO A 154 4.40 -14.90 10.22
CA PRO A 154 4.81 -14.67 8.84
C PRO A 154 4.03 -13.56 8.10
N LEU A 155 2.75 -13.35 8.44
CA LEU A 155 1.97 -12.28 7.82
C LEU A 155 2.39 -10.89 8.30
N GLU A 156 2.68 -10.74 9.59
CA GLU A 156 3.19 -9.48 10.16
C GLU A 156 4.57 -9.17 9.60
N LEU A 157 5.43 -10.19 9.47
CA LEU A 157 6.74 -10.05 8.84
C LEU A 157 6.63 -9.64 7.36
N ALA A 158 5.70 -10.24 6.62
CA ALA A 158 5.44 -9.86 5.23
C ALA A 158 4.98 -8.40 5.13
N GLN A 159 4.04 -7.97 5.97
CA GLN A 159 3.58 -6.56 6.03
C GLN A 159 4.72 -5.60 6.35
N LEU A 160 5.59 -5.95 7.29
CA LEU A 160 6.78 -5.15 7.61
C LEU A 160 7.76 -5.07 6.42
N PHE A 161 7.95 -6.17 5.69
CA PHE A 161 8.72 -6.13 4.44
C PHE A 161 8.07 -5.21 3.39
N VAL A 162 6.74 -5.24 3.23
CA VAL A 162 6.04 -4.30 2.33
C VAL A 162 6.23 -2.85 2.80
N ALA A 163 6.08 -2.58 4.09
CA ALA A 163 6.24 -1.25 4.69
C ALA A 163 7.66 -0.68 4.49
N THR A 164 8.64 -1.57 4.44
CA THR A 164 10.06 -1.23 4.19
C THR A 164 10.48 -1.40 2.73
N ARG A 165 9.52 -1.60 1.81
CA ARG A 165 9.72 -1.79 0.36
C ARG A 165 10.66 -2.94 -0.01
N GLN A 166 10.71 -3.98 0.83
CA GLN A 166 11.43 -5.23 0.56
C GLN A 166 10.48 -6.25 -0.06
N PHE A 167 9.93 -5.91 -1.22
CA PHE A 167 8.83 -6.65 -1.85
C PHE A 167 9.19 -8.10 -2.20
N ASP A 168 10.42 -8.37 -2.63
CA ASP A 168 10.88 -9.75 -2.86
C ASP A 168 10.88 -10.61 -1.59
N ALA A 169 11.30 -10.03 -0.45
CA ALA A 169 11.28 -10.71 0.84
C ALA A 169 9.84 -10.92 1.34
N ALA A 170 8.95 -9.93 1.14
CA ALA A 170 7.52 -10.05 1.44
C ALA A 170 6.87 -11.18 0.62
N MET A 171 7.04 -11.18 -0.71
CA MET A 171 6.53 -12.23 -1.59
C MET A 171 7.05 -13.61 -1.19
N SER A 172 8.35 -13.73 -0.92
CA SER A 172 8.95 -14.99 -0.46
C SER A 172 8.37 -15.47 0.88
N THR A 173 7.97 -14.54 1.76
CA THR A 173 7.33 -14.87 3.04
C THR A 173 5.90 -15.38 2.83
N TYR A 174 5.12 -14.71 1.97
CA TYR A 174 3.78 -15.20 1.56
C TYR A 174 3.86 -16.58 0.92
N GLU A 175 4.79 -16.80 0.00
CA GLU A 175 4.99 -18.06 -0.70
C GLU A 175 5.29 -19.22 0.25
N LYS A 176 6.17 -18.99 1.23
CA LYS A 176 6.46 -19.98 2.29
C LYS A 176 5.21 -20.32 3.08
N LYS A 177 4.40 -19.33 3.47
CA LYS A 177 3.14 -19.57 4.22
C LYS A 177 2.13 -20.34 3.36
N LEU A 178 1.96 -19.96 2.09
CA LEU A 178 1.07 -20.65 1.14
C LEU A 178 1.46 -22.12 0.93
N MET A 179 2.75 -22.44 0.96
CA MET A 179 3.26 -23.81 0.81
C MET A 179 3.34 -24.60 2.12
N ASN A 180 3.03 -24.01 3.28
CA ASN A 180 3.10 -24.70 4.56
C ASN A 180 1.97 -25.75 4.67
N PRO A 181 2.27 -27.06 4.83
CA PRO A 181 1.24 -28.10 4.94
C PRO A 181 0.49 -28.07 6.27
N GLN A 182 0.98 -27.34 7.29
CA GLN A 182 0.29 -27.17 8.58
C GLN A 182 -0.82 -26.11 8.53
N GLU A 183 -0.86 -25.30 7.47
CA GLU A 183 -1.87 -24.29 7.23
C GLU A 183 -2.86 -24.82 6.22
N ALA A 184 -4.16 -24.90 6.56
CA ALA A 184 -5.16 -25.39 5.63
C ALA A 184 -5.34 -24.40 4.46
N ALA A 185 -5.43 -24.91 3.23
CA ALA A 185 -5.60 -24.08 2.04
C ALA A 185 -6.83 -23.16 2.11
N ILE A 186 -7.91 -23.62 2.76
CA ILE A 186 -9.13 -22.83 2.96
C ILE A 186 -8.94 -21.67 3.94
N ASP A 187 -8.17 -21.87 5.00
CA ASP A 187 -7.88 -20.83 6.00
C ASP A 187 -6.98 -19.75 5.41
N LEU A 188 -6.04 -20.13 4.54
CA LEU A 188 -5.21 -19.20 3.79
C LEU A 188 -6.02 -18.36 2.79
N ASP A 189 -7.03 -18.94 2.13
CA ASP A 189 -7.96 -18.19 1.28
C ASP A 189 -8.81 -17.24 2.14
N TYR A 190 -9.51 -17.74 3.16
CA TYR A 190 -10.35 -16.90 4.02
C TYR A 190 -9.59 -15.83 4.79
N GLY A 191 -8.35 -16.11 5.19
CA GLY A 191 -7.46 -15.15 5.82
C GLY A 191 -6.91 -14.08 4.88
N GLY A 192 -7.23 -14.13 3.59
CA GLY A 192 -6.86 -13.12 2.60
C GLY A 192 -5.43 -13.25 2.06
N VAL A 193 -4.68 -14.28 2.45
CA VAL A 193 -3.25 -14.42 2.14
C VAL A 193 -2.99 -14.46 0.64
N LEU A 194 -3.85 -15.16 -0.11
CA LEU A 194 -3.77 -15.21 -1.56
C LEU A 194 -3.96 -13.84 -2.20
N LEU A 195 -4.93 -13.04 -1.73
CA LEU A 195 -5.18 -11.72 -2.29
C LEU A 195 -4.08 -10.73 -1.94
N GLN A 196 -3.57 -10.72 -0.71
CA GLN A 196 -2.44 -9.87 -0.31
C GLN A 196 -1.18 -10.18 -1.13
N TYR A 197 -0.91 -11.46 -1.37
CA TYR A 197 0.19 -11.89 -2.23
C TYR A 197 0.01 -11.41 -3.68
N LEU A 198 -1.20 -11.56 -4.23
CA LEU A 198 -1.49 -11.13 -5.61
C LEU A 198 -1.49 -9.62 -5.77
N ASP A 199 -1.98 -8.87 -4.79
CA ASP A 199 -1.96 -7.41 -4.79
C ASP A 199 -0.52 -6.89 -4.89
N LEU A 200 0.36 -7.40 -4.01
CA LEU A 200 1.77 -7.06 -4.05
C LEU A 200 2.44 -7.47 -5.38
N ALA A 201 2.21 -8.71 -5.84
CA ALA A 201 2.86 -9.19 -7.06
C ALA A 201 2.38 -8.44 -8.31
N ILE A 202 1.08 -8.13 -8.41
CA ILE A 202 0.46 -7.62 -9.63
C ILE A 202 0.31 -6.10 -9.60
N ALA A 203 -0.36 -5.55 -8.59
CA ALA A 203 -0.66 -4.12 -8.55
C ALA A 203 0.60 -3.31 -8.30
N VAL A 204 1.46 -3.78 -7.38
CA VAL A 204 2.70 -3.08 -6.99
C VAL A 204 3.87 -3.43 -7.91
N GLU A 205 4.22 -4.71 -8.06
CA GLU A 205 5.42 -5.13 -8.80
C GLU A 205 5.20 -5.36 -10.30
N GLY A 206 3.94 -5.51 -10.74
CA GLY A 206 3.61 -5.79 -12.14
C GLY A 206 4.06 -7.17 -12.64
N ASP A 207 4.30 -8.12 -11.74
CA ASP A 207 4.72 -9.50 -12.03
C ASP A 207 3.52 -10.46 -12.07
N LEU A 208 3.34 -11.11 -13.22
CA LEU A 208 2.31 -12.14 -13.44
C LEU A 208 2.92 -13.54 -13.60
N ALA A 209 4.24 -13.65 -13.77
CA ALA A 209 4.91 -14.93 -13.99
C ALA A 209 5.11 -15.67 -12.68
N ARG A 210 5.73 -15.01 -11.68
CA ARG A 210 5.99 -15.59 -10.36
C ARG A 210 4.72 -16.06 -9.64
N PRO A 211 3.66 -15.24 -9.48
CA PRO A 211 2.46 -15.68 -8.78
C PRO A 211 1.76 -16.84 -9.49
N ARG A 212 1.81 -16.92 -10.82
CA ARG A 212 1.22 -18.03 -11.56
C ARG A 212 1.86 -19.37 -11.20
N GLU A 213 3.19 -19.43 -11.11
CA GLU A 213 3.91 -20.66 -10.74
C GLU A 213 3.62 -21.08 -9.28
N VAL A 214 3.53 -20.12 -8.37
CA VAL A 214 3.16 -20.36 -6.97
C VAL A 214 1.73 -20.87 -6.86
N LEU A 215 0.79 -20.22 -7.55
CA LEU A 215 -0.62 -20.61 -7.57
C LEU A 215 -0.83 -22.00 -8.19
N GLN A 216 -0.06 -22.37 -9.22
CA GLN A 216 -0.11 -23.71 -9.80
C GLN A 216 0.23 -24.78 -8.76
N ARG A 217 1.29 -24.57 -7.98
CA ARG A 217 1.68 -25.47 -6.88
C ARG A 217 0.67 -25.47 -5.75
N PHE A 218 0.15 -24.30 -5.38
CA PHE A 218 -0.87 -24.17 -4.34
C PHE A 218 -2.15 -24.93 -4.70
N ALA A 219 -2.64 -24.80 -5.94
CA ALA A 219 -3.81 -25.52 -6.43
C ALA A 219 -3.62 -27.04 -6.49
N ALA A 220 -2.36 -27.51 -6.59
CA ALA A 220 -2.03 -28.93 -6.58
C ALA A 220 -1.96 -29.53 -5.17
N ARG A 221 -2.09 -28.72 -4.11
CA ARG A 221 -2.11 -29.24 -2.74
C ARG A 221 -3.28 -30.22 -2.53
N PRO A 222 -3.08 -31.33 -1.79
CA PRO A 222 -4.14 -32.31 -1.54
C PRO A 222 -5.36 -31.73 -0.79
N ASP A 223 -5.13 -30.75 0.07
CA ASP A 223 -6.15 -30.09 0.90
C ASP A 223 -6.86 -28.92 0.18
N SER A 224 -6.47 -28.57 -1.05
CA SER A 224 -7.11 -27.48 -1.80
C SER A 224 -8.53 -27.87 -2.23
N PRO A 225 -9.57 -27.15 -1.76
CA PRO A 225 -10.95 -27.46 -2.12
C PRO A 225 -11.22 -27.18 -3.61
N LEU A 226 -12.25 -27.83 -4.16
CA LEU A 226 -12.59 -27.74 -5.59
C LEU A 226 -12.84 -26.30 -6.05
N TYR A 227 -13.56 -25.51 -5.25
CA TYR A 227 -13.87 -24.13 -5.60
C TYR A 227 -12.59 -23.29 -5.75
N LEU A 228 -11.61 -23.50 -4.86
CA LEU A 228 -10.36 -22.76 -4.84
C LEU A 228 -9.47 -23.13 -6.02
N ARG A 229 -9.38 -24.42 -6.36
CA ARG A 229 -8.67 -24.88 -7.58
C ARG A 229 -9.27 -24.27 -8.85
N ARG A 230 -10.60 -24.21 -8.94
CA ARG A 230 -11.30 -23.59 -10.08
C ARG A 230 -11.02 -22.09 -10.16
N ARG A 231 -11.07 -21.39 -9.02
CA ARG A 231 -10.75 -19.95 -8.95
C ARG A 231 -9.31 -19.68 -9.39
N ILE A 232 -8.36 -20.46 -8.88
CA ILE A 232 -6.94 -20.33 -9.23
C ILE A 232 -6.71 -20.62 -10.72
N ALA A 233 -7.39 -21.61 -11.31
CA ALA A 233 -7.30 -21.86 -12.75
C ALA A 233 -7.74 -20.64 -13.58
N LEU A 234 -8.82 -19.95 -13.17
CA LEU A 234 -9.26 -18.71 -13.81
C LEU A 234 -8.22 -17.59 -13.67
N TRP A 235 -7.64 -17.43 -12.48
CA TRP A 235 -6.59 -16.45 -12.23
C TRP A 235 -5.34 -16.71 -13.09
N MET A 236 -4.86 -17.95 -13.16
CA MET A 236 -3.69 -18.30 -13.98
C MET A 236 -3.92 -18.07 -15.48
N ASP A 237 -5.12 -18.36 -15.99
CA ASP A 237 -5.51 -18.06 -17.38
C ASP A 237 -5.53 -16.55 -17.64
N ALA A 238 -6.10 -15.77 -16.72
CA ALA A 238 -6.09 -14.31 -16.79
C ALA A 238 -4.66 -13.75 -16.79
N MET A 239 -3.78 -14.22 -15.89
CA MET A 239 -2.37 -13.78 -15.83
C MET A 239 -1.64 -13.98 -17.17
N GLN A 240 -1.86 -15.13 -17.82
CA GLN A 240 -1.25 -15.40 -19.14
C GLN A 240 -1.77 -14.44 -20.22
N LYS A 241 -3.08 -14.16 -20.23
CA LYS A 241 -3.72 -13.29 -21.24
C LYS A 241 -3.40 -11.81 -21.04
N LEU A 242 -3.29 -11.37 -19.79
CA LEU A 242 -3.17 -9.96 -19.43
C LEU A 242 -1.71 -9.47 -19.34
N ALA A 243 -0.73 -10.36 -19.35
CA ALA A 243 0.69 -10.00 -19.30
C ALA A 243 1.15 -8.92 -20.31
N PRO A 244 0.67 -8.88 -21.57
CA PRO A 244 1.02 -7.81 -22.50
C PRO A 244 0.52 -6.41 -22.06
N LYS A 245 -0.62 -6.32 -21.36
CA LYS A 245 -1.19 -5.03 -20.93
C LYS A 245 -0.31 -4.32 -19.89
N LEU A 246 0.33 -5.07 -18.97
CA LEU A 246 1.25 -4.48 -17.99
C LEU A 246 2.54 -3.94 -18.60
N LYS A 247 2.98 -4.49 -19.73
CA LYS A 247 4.19 -4.03 -20.45
C LYS A 247 3.94 -2.83 -21.36
N SER A 248 2.68 -2.51 -21.62
CA SER A 248 2.29 -1.41 -22.48
C SER A 248 2.28 -0.09 -21.72
N ALA A 249 2.34 1.03 -22.44
CA ALA A 249 2.10 2.34 -21.87
C ALA A 249 0.72 2.34 -21.17
N PRO A 250 0.59 2.93 -19.97
CA PRO A 250 -0.66 2.88 -19.24
C PRO A 250 -1.71 3.70 -20.00
N GLN A 251 -2.86 3.09 -20.28
CA GLN A 251 -3.97 3.76 -20.96
C GLN A 251 -5.24 3.56 -20.13
N LEU A 252 -5.95 4.66 -19.87
CA LEU A 252 -7.22 4.60 -19.12
C LEU A 252 -8.25 3.68 -19.81
N ALA A 253 -8.27 3.65 -21.14
CA ALA A 253 -9.15 2.77 -21.91
C ALA A 253 -8.91 1.28 -21.62
N ASP A 254 -7.65 0.85 -21.47
CA ASP A 254 -7.31 -0.54 -21.13
C ASP A 254 -7.76 -0.90 -19.72
N ALA A 255 -7.52 -0.02 -18.75
CA ALA A 255 -8.00 -0.23 -17.38
C ALA A 255 -9.52 -0.28 -17.30
N ARG A 256 -10.21 0.59 -18.04
CA ARG A 256 -11.68 0.63 -18.11
C ARG A 256 -12.27 -0.66 -18.69
N GLU A 257 -11.65 -1.22 -19.73
CA GLU A 257 -12.04 -2.51 -20.30
C GLU A 257 -11.92 -3.64 -19.26
N LEU A 258 -10.79 -3.68 -18.53
CA LEU A 258 -10.54 -4.69 -17.49
C LEU A 258 -11.51 -4.55 -16.33
N PHE A 259 -11.75 -3.33 -15.86
CA PHE A 259 -12.69 -3.02 -14.77
C PHE A 259 -14.12 -3.47 -15.10
N ARG A 260 -14.59 -3.20 -16.33
CA ARG A 260 -15.91 -3.66 -16.79
C ARG A 260 -15.98 -5.17 -16.93
N THR A 261 -14.90 -5.79 -17.42
CA THR A 261 -14.81 -7.25 -17.54
C THR A 261 -14.92 -7.89 -16.15
N ALA A 262 -14.19 -7.38 -15.17
CA ALA A 262 -14.18 -7.83 -13.79
C ALA A 262 -15.58 -7.80 -13.14
N ASP A 263 -16.37 -6.76 -13.41
CA ASP A 263 -17.73 -6.60 -12.88
C ASP A 263 -18.65 -7.77 -13.27
N GLY A 264 -18.51 -8.28 -14.49
CA GLY A 264 -19.30 -9.41 -15.00
C GLY A 264 -18.82 -10.80 -14.57
N MET A 265 -17.71 -10.93 -13.84
CA MET A 265 -17.10 -12.24 -13.53
C MET A 265 -17.66 -12.90 -12.27
N THR A 266 -18.22 -12.10 -11.36
CA THR A 266 -18.59 -12.58 -10.02
C THR A 266 -19.90 -13.37 -10.06
N ARG A 267 -19.84 -14.66 -9.69
CA ARG A 267 -21.00 -15.58 -9.74
C ARG A 267 -21.84 -15.58 -8.47
N ALA A 268 -21.29 -15.09 -7.37
CA ALA A 268 -21.92 -15.02 -6.06
C ALA A 268 -21.45 -13.76 -5.34
N PRO A 269 -22.24 -13.19 -4.41
CA PRO A 269 -21.77 -12.08 -3.58
C PRO A 269 -20.38 -12.38 -2.99
N ASN A 270 -19.48 -11.41 -3.06
CA ASN A 270 -18.09 -11.51 -2.58
C ASN A 270 -17.21 -12.55 -3.31
N GLY A 271 -17.61 -13.02 -4.49
CA GLY A 271 -16.77 -13.87 -5.34
C GLY A 271 -15.49 -13.16 -5.80
N ARG A 272 -14.34 -13.79 -5.57
CA ARG A 272 -12.99 -13.27 -5.87
C ARG A 272 -12.49 -13.65 -7.27
N GLU A 273 -13.34 -14.18 -8.16
CA GLU A 273 -12.94 -14.59 -9.52
C GLU A 273 -12.33 -13.44 -10.33
N ARG A 274 -12.77 -12.22 -10.06
CA ARG A 274 -12.33 -10.98 -10.72
C ARG A 274 -10.95 -10.46 -10.32
N ALA A 275 -10.37 -10.95 -9.21
CA ALA A 275 -9.21 -10.31 -8.56
C ALA A 275 -8.03 -10.01 -9.50
N VAL A 276 -7.65 -10.92 -10.39
CA VAL A 276 -6.53 -10.66 -11.32
C VAL A 276 -6.85 -9.52 -12.31
N HIS A 277 -8.09 -9.39 -12.78
CA HIS A 277 -8.46 -8.28 -13.67
C HIS A 277 -8.45 -6.96 -12.93
N ASP A 278 -9.01 -6.93 -11.72
CA ASP A 278 -9.01 -5.76 -10.85
C ASP A 278 -7.58 -5.31 -10.53
N LEU A 279 -6.69 -6.22 -10.14
CA LEU A 279 -5.29 -5.88 -9.78
C LEU A 279 -4.45 -5.44 -10.99
N VAL A 280 -4.67 -6.03 -12.18
CA VAL A 280 -4.02 -5.53 -13.41
C VAL A 280 -4.54 -4.14 -13.78
N ALA A 281 -5.86 -3.90 -13.65
CA ALA A 281 -6.44 -2.58 -13.85
C ALA A 281 -5.84 -1.57 -12.86
N ALA A 282 -5.74 -1.91 -11.57
CA ALA A 282 -5.14 -1.06 -10.56
C ALA A 282 -3.69 -0.68 -10.90
N SER A 283 -2.86 -1.66 -11.32
CA SER A 283 -1.49 -1.39 -11.77
C SER A 283 -1.43 -0.40 -12.93
N ILE A 284 -2.34 -0.52 -13.91
CA ILE A 284 -2.43 0.40 -15.05
C ILE A 284 -2.88 1.79 -14.58
N LEU A 285 -3.86 1.87 -13.68
CA LEU A 285 -4.42 3.13 -13.19
C LEU A 285 -3.43 3.92 -12.35
N HIS A 286 -2.67 3.26 -11.46
CA HIS A 286 -1.61 3.93 -10.71
C HIS A 286 -0.56 4.55 -11.64
N ARG A 287 -0.06 3.78 -12.61
CA ARG A 287 0.88 4.30 -13.62
C ARG A 287 0.27 5.41 -14.47
N TYR A 288 -1.01 5.30 -14.84
CA TYR A 288 -1.71 6.34 -15.58
C TYR A 288 -1.76 7.65 -14.78
N ILE A 289 -2.13 7.61 -13.50
CA ILE A 289 -2.16 8.79 -12.63
C ILE A 289 -0.76 9.39 -12.45
N ASP A 290 0.29 8.56 -12.34
CA ASP A 290 1.67 9.03 -12.22
C ASP A 290 2.15 9.78 -13.48
N GLU A 291 1.64 9.43 -14.66
CA GLU A 291 1.90 10.14 -15.93
C GLU A 291 1.13 11.48 -16.06
N HIS A 292 0.22 11.78 -15.12
CA HIS A 292 -0.67 12.95 -15.13
C HIS A 292 -0.52 13.78 -13.83
N PRO A 293 0.57 14.55 -13.70
CA PRO A 293 0.96 15.21 -12.44
C PRO A 293 -0.02 16.29 -11.96
N GLU A 294 -0.86 16.82 -12.84
CA GLU A 294 -1.92 17.77 -12.50
C GLU A 294 -3.02 17.15 -11.63
N ARG A 295 -3.21 15.83 -11.70
CA ARG A 295 -4.18 15.06 -10.92
C ARG A 295 -5.58 15.68 -10.89
N THR A 296 -6.02 16.24 -12.01
CA THR A 296 -7.33 16.89 -12.18
C THR A 296 -7.96 16.50 -13.51
N GLY A 297 -9.25 16.73 -13.66
CA GLY A 297 -10.01 16.40 -14.87
C GLY A 297 -10.79 15.09 -14.77
N ALA A 298 -11.68 14.89 -15.73
CA ALA A 298 -12.64 13.78 -15.72
C ALA A 298 -11.96 12.40 -15.79
N ASP A 299 -10.92 12.26 -16.62
CA ASP A 299 -10.19 11.00 -16.78
C ASP A 299 -9.45 10.59 -15.50
N ILE A 300 -8.87 11.56 -14.78
CA ILE A 300 -8.23 11.31 -13.49
C ILE A 300 -9.26 10.98 -12.42
N ALA A 301 -10.40 11.67 -12.41
CA ALA A 301 -11.49 11.34 -11.51
C ALA A 301 -12.01 9.91 -11.73
N GLU A 302 -12.16 9.49 -12.99
CA GLU A 302 -12.52 8.11 -13.36
C GLU A 302 -11.48 7.11 -12.87
N ALA A 303 -10.18 7.42 -13.05
CA ALA A 303 -9.11 6.53 -12.60
C ALA A 303 -9.14 6.32 -11.08
N TYR A 304 -9.28 7.40 -10.31
CA TYR A 304 -9.41 7.33 -8.85
C TYR A 304 -10.68 6.59 -8.41
N TYR A 305 -11.82 6.85 -9.06
CA TYR A 305 -13.07 6.14 -8.78
C TYR A 305 -12.91 4.63 -8.98
N MET A 306 -12.35 4.21 -10.13
CA MET A 306 -12.15 2.78 -10.41
C MET A 306 -11.17 2.14 -9.43
N LEU A 307 -10.09 2.83 -9.05
CA LEU A 307 -9.18 2.37 -7.99
C LEU A 307 -9.92 2.19 -6.68
N GLY A 308 -10.72 3.15 -6.23
CA GLY A 308 -11.48 3.05 -4.97
C GLY A 308 -12.44 1.87 -4.98
N VAL A 309 -13.13 1.62 -6.10
CA VAL A 309 -13.99 0.45 -6.27
C VAL A 309 -13.19 -0.86 -6.29
N ILE A 310 -12.03 -0.90 -6.95
CA ILE A 310 -11.13 -2.06 -6.93
C ILE A 310 -10.69 -2.34 -5.49
N THR A 311 -10.20 -1.33 -4.77
CA THR A 311 -9.82 -1.45 -3.36
C THR A 311 -10.97 -2.01 -2.54
N LEU A 312 -12.19 -1.48 -2.67
CA LEU A 312 -13.38 -2.02 -1.96
C LEU A 312 -13.64 -3.50 -2.28
N ARG A 313 -13.40 -3.93 -3.52
CA ARG A 313 -13.63 -5.31 -3.99
C ARG A 313 -12.53 -6.29 -3.61
N THR A 314 -11.32 -5.81 -3.36
CA THR A 314 -10.14 -6.61 -3.03
C THR A 314 -9.66 -6.43 -1.60
N MET A 315 -10.27 -5.50 -0.86
CA MET A 315 -9.95 -5.25 0.54
C MET A 315 -10.36 -6.44 1.40
N GLU A 316 -9.38 -6.94 2.14
CA GLU A 316 -9.59 -7.85 3.26
C GLU A 316 -9.69 -7.01 4.54
N PRO A 317 -10.40 -7.46 5.59
CA PRO A 317 -10.85 -6.63 6.72
C PRO A 317 -9.75 -6.07 7.66
N LYS A 318 -8.48 -6.03 7.23
CA LYS A 318 -7.31 -5.81 8.09
C LYS A 318 -6.53 -4.50 7.83
N TYR A 319 -7.02 -3.61 6.97
CA TYR A 319 -6.31 -2.35 6.70
C TYR A 319 -6.89 -1.19 7.53
N SER A 320 -6.02 -0.61 8.34
CA SER A 320 -6.20 0.62 9.13
C SER A 320 -6.06 1.89 8.31
N VAL A 321 -5.43 1.79 7.13
CA VAL A 321 -5.30 2.93 6.22
C VAL A 321 -6.56 3.05 5.38
N PRO A 322 -7.23 4.21 5.38
CA PRO A 322 -8.46 4.43 4.63
C PRO A 322 -8.16 4.71 3.14
N GLU A 323 -7.57 3.73 2.46
CA GLU A 323 -7.15 3.85 1.06
C GLU A 323 -8.34 4.05 0.12
N MET A 324 -9.41 3.28 0.32
CA MET A 324 -10.65 3.41 -0.46
C MET A 324 -11.24 4.81 -0.31
N GLU A 325 -11.27 5.35 0.90
CA GLU A 325 -11.79 6.67 1.18
C GLU A 325 -10.94 7.77 0.54
N LEU A 326 -9.62 7.59 0.57
CA LEU A 326 -8.67 8.47 -0.09
C LEU A 326 -8.92 8.55 -1.59
N LEU A 327 -9.08 7.40 -2.23
CA LEU A 327 -9.30 7.28 -3.67
C LEU A 327 -10.63 7.93 -4.08
N PHE A 328 -11.72 7.66 -3.36
CA PHE A 328 -13.00 8.32 -3.66
C PHE A 328 -12.97 9.83 -3.41
N ALA A 329 -12.33 10.28 -2.33
CA ALA A 329 -12.18 11.71 -2.09
C ALA A 329 -11.28 12.38 -3.14
N ALA A 330 -10.27 11.68 -3.66
CA ALA A 330 -9.46 12.15 -4.78
C ALA A 330 -10.27 12.25 -6.08
N ALA A 331 -11.14 11.27 -6.36
CA ALA A 331 -12.04 11.30 -7.52
C ALA A 331 -12.96 12.55 -7.50
N VAL A 332 -13.62 12.83 -6.37
CA VAL A 332 -14.46 14.03 -6.21
C VAL A 332 -13.64 15.30 -6.43
N ARG A 333 -12.43 15.40 -5.87
CA ARG A 333 -11.59 16.61 -6.01
C ARG A 333 -11.06 16.80 -7.43
N ALA A 334 -10.74 15.72 -8.13
CA ALA A 334 -10.19 15.78 -9.49
C ALA A 334 -11.21 16.35 -10.49
N ALA A 335 -12.50 16.00 -10.33
CA ALA A 335 -13.58 16.57 -11.11
C ALA A 335 -14.87 16.70 -10.28
N PRO A 336 -15.06 17.78 -9.50
CA PRO A 336 -16.19 17.91 -8.58
C PRO A 336 -17.57 17.87 -9.23
N LYS A 337 -17.66 18.27 -10.51
CA LYS A 337 -18.87 18.18 -11.34
C LYS A 337 -18.83 17.02 -12.34
N GLY A 338 -17.84 16.15 -12.20
CA GLY A 338 -17.63 15.02 -13.09
C GLY A 338 -18.66 13.91 -12.82
N PRO A 339 -18.83 12.99 -13.79
CA PRO A 339 -19.82 11.91 -13.68
C PRO A 339 -19.58 10.97 -12.49
N PHE A 340 -18.36 10.89 -11.97
CA PHE A 340 -18.01 10.01 -10.85
C PHE A 340 -18.06 10.69 -9.48
N ALA A 341 -18.26 12.01 -9.40
CA ALA A 341 -18.20 12.72 -8.13
C ALA A 341 -19.34 12.32 -7.17
N GLU A 342 -20.56 12.26 -7.68
CA GLU A 342 -21.73 11.87 -6.88
C GLU A 342 -21.64 10.42 -6.41
N GLU A 343 -21.22 9.52 -7.29
CA GLU A 343 -21.08 8.10 -6.95
C GLU A 343 -19.93 7.85 -5.94
N SER A 344 -18.76 8.48 -6.14
CA SER A 344 -17.67 8.43 -5.16
C SER A 344 -18.09 8.96 -3.79
N TYR A 345 -18.85 10.05 -3.77
CA TYR A 345 -19.36 10.62 -2.52
C TYR A 345 -20.38 9.69 -1.84
N ALA A 346 -21.29 9.08 -2.60
CA ALA A 346 -22.24 8.10 -2.06
C ALA A 346 -21.53 6.86 -1.48
N LEU A 347 -20.51 6.34 -2.17
CA LEU A 347 -19.71 5.21 -1.67
C LEU A 347 -18.94 5.56 -0.39
N LEU A 348 -18.46 6.80 -0.26
CA LEU A 348 -17.87 7.30 0.99
C LEU A 348 -18.89 7.34 2.14
N GLU A 349 -20.14 7.74 1.86
CA GLU A 349 -21.20 7.73 2.88
C GLU A 349 -21.61 6.30 3.30
N GLU A 350 -21.61 5.35 2.36
CA GLU A 350 -22.04 3.98 2.62
C GLU A 350 -20.95 3.11 3.26
N TYR A 351 -19.72 3.19 2.74
CA TYR A 351 -18.63 2.29 3.11
C TYR A 351 -17.48 2.96 3.85
N GLY A 352 -17.37 4.30 3.78
CA GLY A 352 -16.24 5.02 4.34
C GLY A 352 -16.22 5.01 5.86
N TYR A 353 -15.04 4.79 6.44
CA TYR A 353 -14.79 4.99 7.85
C TYR A 353 -14.63 6.49 8.15
N VAL A 354 -15.76 7.20 8.18
CA VAL A 354 -15.80 8.67 8.33
C VAL A 354 -15.53 9.10 9.77
N HIS A 355 -15.64 8.20 10.75
CA HIS A 355 -15.47 8.48 12.17
C HIS A 355 -14.57 7.44 12.85
N ASP A 356 -13.52 7.91 13.54
CA ASP A 356 -12.88 7.08 14.56
C ASP A 356 -13.78 7.03 15.80
N VAL A 357 -14.44 5.89 16.00
CA VAL A 357 -15.35 5.65 17.13
C VAL A 357 -14.61 5.74 18.47
N HIS A 358 -13.30 5.45 18.52
CA HIS A 358 -12.51 5.53 19.75
C HIS A 358 -12.16 6.97 20.14
N LEU A 359 -12.06 7.89 19.19
CA LEU A 359 -11.82 9.32 19.43
C LEU A 359 -13.09 10.16 19.55
N ALA A 360 -14.23 9.70 19.02
CA ALA A 360 -15.51 10.37 19.20
C ALA A 360 -15.88 10.56 20.68
N ALA A 361 -15.44 9.64 21.56
CA ALA A 361 -15.60 9.75 23.00
C ALA A 361 -14.72 10.85 23.65
N ALA A 362 -13.62 11.24 23.00
CA ALA A 362 -12.70 12.29 23.48
C ALA A 362 -13.10 13.71 22.99
N GLY A 363 -14.22 13.84 22.28
CA GLY A 363 -14.72 15.13 21.79
C GLY A 363 -13.98 15.68 20.57
N ASP A 364 -13.07 14.90 19.99
CA ASP A 364 -12.32 15.32 18.80
C ASP A 364 -13.16 15.07 17.54
N LYS A 365 -13.39 16.13 16.76
CA LYS A 365 -14.28 16.12 15.57
C LYS A 365 -13.49 15.90 14.28
N ASN A 366 -12.29 15.35 14.36
CA ASN A 366 -11.43 15.20 13.20
C ASN A 366 -11.94 14.05 12.32
N LEU A 367 -12.80 14.40 11.36
CA LEU A 367 -13.15 13.51 10.26
C LEU A 367 -11.89 13.33 9.41
N PHE A 368 -11.52 12.07 9.14
CA PHE A 368 -10.44 11.77 8.20
C PHE A 368 -10.71 12.45 6.84
N ILE A 369 -11.93 12.28 6.32
CA ILE A 369 -12.41 12.92 5.10
C ILE A 369 -13.37 14.06 5.43
N ASP A 370 -13.08 15.27 4.92
CA ASP A 370 -13.99 16.42 4.99
C ASP A 370 -15.18 16.25 4.03
N MET A 371 -16.15 15.44 4.43
CA MET A 371 -17.36 15.16 3.65
C MET A 371 -18.15 16.43 3.33
N LYS A 372 -18.22 17.39 4.26
CA LYS A 372 -18.90 18.67 4.02
C LYS A 372 -18.21 19.48 2.93
N GLY A 373 -16.87 19.53 2.95
CA GLY A 373 -16.07 20.15 1.91
C GLY A 373 -16.28 19.51 0.55
N LEU A 374 -16.25 18.17 0.48
CA LEU A 374 -16.51 17.43 -0.77
C LEU A 374 -17.90 17.74 -1.33
N ARG A 375 -18.94 17.67 -0.49
CA ARG A 375 -20.31 17.99 -0.90
C ARG A 375 -20.46 19.44 -1.40
N ALA A 376 -19.77 20.38 -0.77
CA ALA A 376 -19.78 21.78 -1.20
C ALA A 376 -19.10 21.97 -2.55
N MET A 377 -18.00 21.25 -2.84
CA MET A 377 -17.32 21.28 -4.14
C MET A 377 -18.21 20.78 -5.27
N MET A 378 -19.07 19.79 -5.02
CA MET A 378 -20.00 19.26 -6.01
C MET A 378 -21.17 20.21 -6.32
N ALA A 379 -21.51 21.11 -5.39
CA ALA A 379 -22.66 22.01 -5.49
C ALA A 379 -22.35 23.37 -6.15
N GLN A 380 -21.09 23.82 -6.09
CA GLN A 380 -20.61 25.04 -6.75
C GLN A 380 -20.32 24.76 -8.20
#